data_AF-J3CS85-F1
#
_entry.id   AF-J3CS85-F1
#
_cell.length_a   1.000
_cell.length_b   1.000
_cell.length_c   1.000
_cell.angle_alpha   90.00
_cell.angle_beta   90.00
_cell.angle_gamma   90.00
#
_symmetry.space_group_name_H-M   'P 1'
#
loop_
_entity.id
_entity.type
_entity.pdbx_description
1 polymer ?
#
loop_
_entity_poly.entity_id
_entity_poly.type
_entity_poly.pdbx_seq_one_letter_code
_entity_poly.pdbx_strand_id
1 'polypeptide(L)'
;MKIYETEFKPKQEGYYAFVAAVASAGILALKHDRKAFERTDEVQARFYALEPFLNRQARKATFEGVQAFISFCTTQVEATQATDANKNAAIIEYTNRKNDLRDRLYEALFHDVPLAGR
;
A
#
# COMPACT_ATOMS: atom_id res chain seq x y z
N MET A 1 -15.82 -25.64 -2.91
CA MET A 1 -16.44 -24.43 -2.33
C MET A 1 -15.72 -23.92 -1.08
N LYS A 2 -15.26 -24.78 -0.15
CA LYS A 2 -14.54 -24.35 1.08
C LYS A 2 -13.20 -23.60 0.90
N ILE A 3 -12.42 -23.92 -0.13
CA ILE A 3 -11.09 -23.30 -0.37
C ILE A 3 -11.22 -21.81 -0.76
N TYR A 4 -12.28 -21.46 -1.51
CA TYR A 4 -12.55 -20.07 -1.91
C TYR A 4 -12.87 -19.17 -0.70
N GLU A 5 -13.61 -19.70 0.27
CA GLU A 5 -13.99 -18.96 1.49
C GLU A 5 -12.85 -18.79 2.49
N THR A 6 -11.89 -19.73 2.52
CA THR A 6 -10.83 -19.77 3.54
C THR A 6 -9.54 -19.08 3.12
N GLU A 7 -9.21 -19.04 1.83
CA GLU A 7 -7.94 -18.47 1.36
C GLU A 7 -8.10 -17.24 0.45
N PHE A 8 -9.15 -17.19 -0.38
CA PHE A 8 -9.30 -16.10 -1.35
C PHE A 8 -9.92 -14.84 -0.74
N LYS A 9 -11.00 -15.01 0.04
CA LYS A 9 -11.71 -13.89 0.67
C LYS A 9 -10.84 -13.07 1.64
N PRO A 10 -10.04 -13.67 2.54
CA PRO A 10 -9.14 -12.90 3.40
C PRO A 10 -8.08 -12.09 2.63
N LYS A 11 -7.53 -12.66 1.54
CA LYS A 11 -6.59 -11.95 0.66
C LYS A 11 -7.25 -10.76 -0.02
N GLN A 12 -8.46 -10.94 -0.56
CA GLN A 12 -9.21 -9.88 -1.24
C GLN A 12 -9.59 -8.74 -0.28
N GLU A 13 -10.13 -9.07 0.89
CA GLU A 13 -10.49 -8.07 1.90
C GLU A 13 -9.26 -7.34 2.43
N GLY A 14 -8.18 -8.07 2.72
CA GLY A 14 -6.92 -7.48 3.15
C GLY A 14 -6.30 -6.57 2.08
N TYR A 15 -6.32 -6.97 0.81
CA TYR A 15 -5.85 -6.17 -0.31
C TYR A 15 -6.63 -4.85 -0.42
N TYR A 16 -7.96 -4.88 -0.40
CA TYR A 16 -8.75 -3.65 -0.46
C TYR A 16 -8.52 -2.75 0.75
N ALA A 17 -8.42 -3.33 1.96
CA ALA A 17 -8.12 -2.57 3.16
C ALA A 17 -6.73 -1.90 3.08
N PHE A 18 -5.73 -2.60 2.56
CA PHE A 18 -4.40 -2.05 2.35
C PHE A 18 -4.41 -0.89 1.34
N VAL A 19 -5.02 -1.07 0.17
CA VAL A 19 -5.09 -0.02 -0.86
C VAL A 19 -5.87 1.20 -0.36
N ALA A 20 -6.94 0.98 0.40
CA ALA A 20 -7.70 2.07 1.02
C ALA A 20 -6.86 2.84 2.06
N ALA A 21 -6.08 2.14 2.88
CA ALA A 21 -5.18 2.77 3.84
C ALA A 21 -4.10 3.61 3.13
N VAL A 22 -3.50 3.09 2.05
CA VAL A 22 -2.50 3.81 1.23
C VAL A 22 -3.11 5.08 0.63
N ALA A 23 -4.31 4.98 0.06
CA ALA A 23 -5.00 6.14 -0.50
C ALA A 23 -5.31 7.20 0.57
N SER A 24 -5.81 6.77 1.74
CA SER A 24 -6.14 7.66 2.86
C SER A 24 -4.89 8.40 3.38
N ALA A 25 -3.80 7.68 3.64
CA ALA A 25 -2.53 8.24 4.09
C ALA A 25 -1.98 9.26 3.10
N GLY A 26 -1.93 8.91 1.80
CA GLY A 26 -1.40 9.78 0.77
C GLY A 26 -2.22 11.06 0.58
N ILE A 27 -3.56 10.98 0.63
CA ILE A 27 -4.43 12.15 0.54
C ILE A 27 -4.22 13.10 1.72
N LEU A 28 -4.09 12.59 2.94
CA LEU A 28 -3.82 13.41 4.12
C LEU A 28 -2.42 14.03 4.07
N ALA A 29 -1.42 13.26 3.61
CA ALA A 29 -0.06 13.74 3.47
C ALA A 29 0.04 14.88 2.45
N LEU A 30 -0.63 14.77 1.30
CA LEU A 30 -0.71 15.84 0.30
C LEU A 30 -1.44 17.10 0.80
N LYS A 31 -2.26 16.97 1.85
CA LYS A 31 -2.92 18.09 2.54
C LYS A 31 -2.09 18.64 3.69
N HIS A 32 -0.88 18.11 3.91
CA HIS A 32 -0.04 18.42 5.06
C HIS A 32 -0.73 18.13 6.42
N ASP A 33 -1.66 17.17 6.45
CA ASP A 33 -2.40 16.81 7.64
C ASP A 33 -1.63 15.75 8.45
N ARG A 34 -1.34 16.06 9.72
CA ARG A 34 -0.63 15.16 10.64
C ARG A 34 -1.37 13.85 10.91
N LYS A 35 -2.68 13.77 10.65
CA LYS A 35 -3.42 12.49 10.67
C LYS A 35 -2.87 11.47 9.66
N ALA A 36 -2.06 11.90 8.69
CA ALA A 36 -1.35 10.98 7.81
C ALA A 36 -0.43 10.02 8.57
N PHE A 37 0.13 10.40 9.72
CA PHE A 37 0.97 9.51 10.55
C PHE A 37 0.19 8.30 11.07
N GLU A 38 -0.99 8.54 11.63
CA GLU A 38 -1.88 7.45 12.07
C GLU A 38 -2.29 6.55 10.89
N ARG A 39 -2.48 7.13 9.70
CA ARG A 39 -2.81 6.35 8.49
C ARG A 39 -1.62 5.58 7.93
N THR A 40 -0.39 6.07 8.06
CA THR A 40 0.79 5.29 7.71
C THR A 40 0.98 4.08 8.62
N ASP A 41 0.66 4.21 9.92
CA ASP A 41 0.63 3.07 10.84
C ASP A 41 -0.44 2.06 10.41
N GLU A 42 -1.61 2.53 9.97
CA GLU A 42 -2.64 1.65 9.42
C GLU A 42 -2.16 0.93 8.15
N VAL A 43 -1.48 1.60 7.22
CA VAL A 43 -0.89 0.97 6.02
C VAL A 43 0.03 -0.18 6.42
N GLN A 44 0.91 0.04 7.39
CA GLN A 44 1.84 -0.97 7.86
C GLN A 44 1.12 -2.14 8.55
N ALA A 45 0.11 -1.86 9.37
CA ALA A 45 -0.72 -2.89 9.99
C ALA A 45 -1.47 -3.74 8.95
N ARG A 46 -2.03 -3.12 7.89
CA ARG A 46 -2.69 -3.85 6.80
C ARG A 46 -1.71 -4.71 6.00
N PHE A 47 -0.49 -4.24 5.78
CA PHE A 47 0.56 -5.05 5.17
C PHE A 47 0.90 -6.27 6.03
N TYR A 48 1.06 -6.10 7.34
CA TYR A 48 1.34 -7.22 8.25
C TYR A 48 0.23 -8.27 8.29
N ALA A 49 -1.03 -7.86 8.15
CA ALA A 49 -2.14 -8.79 8.01
C ALA A 49 -2.07 -9.65 6.73
N LEU A 50 -1.35 -9.18 5.70
CA LEU A 50 -1.20 -9.85 4.42
C LEU A 50 0.10 -10.67 4.30
N GLU A 51 1.10 -10.43 5.15
CA GLU A 51 2.39 -11.15 5.12
C GLU A 51 2.29 -12.68 5.06
N PRO A 52 1.34 -13.35 5.76
CA PRO A 52 1.20 -14.81 5.70
C PRO A 52 0.86 -15.34 4.30
N PHE A 53 0.28 -14.51 3.43
CA PHE A 53 -0.12 -14.87 2.07
C PHE A 53 0.97 -14.58 1.02
N LEU A 54 2.08 -13.96 1.44
CA LEU A 54 3.15 -13.55 0.55
C LEU A 54 4.36 -14.48 0.71
N ASN A 55 4.97 -14.86 -0.42
CA ASN A 55 6.28 -15.49 -0.39
C ASN A 55 7.36 -14.50 0.10
N ARG A 56 8.55 -15.02 0.43
CA ARG A 56 9.63 -14.23 1.02
C ARG A 56 10.07 -13.05 0.14
N GLN A 57 10.12 -13.24 -1.17
CA GLN A 57 10.57 -12.22 -2.11
C GLN A 57 9.52 -11.10 -2.23
N ALA A 58 8.25 -11.46 -2.45
CA ALA A 58 7.14 -10.53 -2.52
C ALA A 58 6.95 -9.75 -1.21
N ARG A 59 7.11 -10.41 -0.06
CA ARG A 59 7.05 -9.77 1.26
C ARG A 59 8.12 -8.68 1.39
N LYS A 60 9.38 -9.00 1.09
CA LYS A 60 10.49 -8.04 1.15
C LYS A 60 10.26 -6.86 0.19
N ALA A 61 9.94 -7.16 -1.06
CA ALA A 61 9.75 -6.17 -2.10
C ALA A 61 8.57 -5.24 -1.84
N THR A 62 7.48 -5.75 -1.24
CA THR A 62 6.31 -4.94 -0.86
C THR A 62 6.61 -4.11 0.38
N PHE A 63 7.30 -4.68 1.37
CA PHE A 63 7.71 -3.94 2.57
C PHE A 63 8.60 -2.74 2.24
N GLU A 64 9.57 -2.90 1.32
CA GLU A 64 10.41 -1.79 0.85
C GLU A 64 9.57 -0.66 0.22
N GLY A 65 8.57 -1.02 -0.61
CA GLY A 65 7.62 -0.07 -1.18
C GLY A 65 6.80 0.65 -0.11
N VAL A 66 6.32 -0.08 0.91
CA VAL A 66 5.58 0.47 2.06
C VAL A 66 6.45 1.48 2.80
N GLN A 67 7.68 1.15 3.13
CA GLN A 67 8.60 2.07 3.82
C GLN A 67 8.88 3.32 3.00
N ALA A 68 9.09 3.17 1.69
CA ALA A 68 9.31 4.31 0.81
C ALA A 68 8.06 5.21 0.70
N PHE A 69 6.86 4.62 0.70
CA PHE A 69 5.60 5.37 0.75
C PHE A 69 5.38 6.10 2.07
N ILE A 70 5.69 5.46 3.21
CA ILE A 70 5.62 6.09 4.54
C ILE A 70 6.57 7.29 4.62
N SER A 71 7.82 7.11 4.17
CA SER A 71 8.81 8.20 4.12
C SER A 71 8.35 9.37 3.25
N PHE A 72 7.74 9.09 2.09
CA PHE A 72 7.10 10.10 1.26
C PHE A 72 6.01 10.85 2.03
N CYS A 73 5.10 10.13 2.72
CA CYS A 73 4.03 10.76 3.49
C CYS A 73 4.56 11.66 4.59
N THR A 74 5.55 11.21 5.36
CA THR A 74 6.22 12.01 6.40
C THR A 74 6.81 13.29 5.82
N THR A 75 7.55 13.17 4.71
CA THR A 75 8.13 14.33 4.02
C THR A 75 7.06 15.32 3.57
N GLN A 76 5.93 14.84 3.05
CA GLN A 76 4.84 15.73 2.64
C GLN A 76 4.19 16.41 3.84
N VAL A 77 3.96 15.72 4.95
CA VAL A 77 3.39 16.33 6.17
C VAL A 77 4.30 17.44 6.72
N GLU A 78 5.62 17.23 6.67
CA GLU A 78 6.62 18.17 7.20
C GLU A 78 6.96 19.32 6.25
N ALA A 79 6.59 19.23 4.97
CA ALA A 79 6.86 20.27 3.99
C ALA A 79 6.08 21.56 4.31
N THR A 80 6.79 22.68 4.45
CA THR A 80 6.19 24.02 4.51
C THR A 80 5.70 24.48 3.14
N GLN A 81 4.68 25.36 3.11
CA GLN A 81 3.94 25.85 1.92
C GLN A 81 4.61 25.56 0.56
N ALA A 82 4.09 24.55 -0.14
CA ALA A 82 4.57 24.13 -1.45
C ALA A 82 4.16 25.11 -2.56
N THR A 83 5.07 25.38 -3.50
CA THR A 83 4.75 26.00 -4.79
C THR A 83 3.85 25.07 -5.61
N ASP A 84 3.14 25.59 -6.61
CA ASP A 84 2.24 24.75 -7.43
C ASP A 84 3.00 23.68 -8.24
N ALA A 85 4.25 23.95 -8.64
CA ALA A 85 5.12 22.95 -9.26
C ALA A 85 5.45 21.79 -8.28
N ASN A 86 5.72 22.12 -7.00
CA ASN A 86 5.99 21.12 -5.97
C ASN A 86 4.74 20.28 -5.66
N LYS A 87 3.55 20.89 -5.65
CA LYS A 87 2.28 20.16 -5.47
C LYS A 87 2.03 19.18 -6.61
N ASN A 88 2.21 19.59 -7.86
CA ASN A 88 2.02 18.70 -9.01
C ASN A 88 3.00 17.52 -8.98
N ALA A 89 4.27 17.77 -8.65
CA ALA A 89 5.26 16.70 -8.49
C ALA A 89 4.87 15.73 -7.37
N ALA A 90 4.40 16.23 -6.22
CA ALA A 90 3.95 15.40 -5.11
C ALA A 90 2.73 14.55 -5.46
N ILE A 91 1.77 15.08 -6.23
CA ILE A 91 0.60 14.34 -6.71
C ILE A 91 1.00 13.21 -7.67
N ILE A 92 1.92 13.47 -8.58
CA ILE A 92 2.45 12.46 -9.52
C ILE A 92 3.16 11.36 -8.73
N GLU A 93 4.04 11.73 -7.80
CA GLU A 93 4.80 10.80 -6.97
C GLU A 93 3.87 9.93 -6.11
N TYR A 94 2.86 10.53 -5.47
CA TYR A 94 1.82 9.79 -4.75
C TYR A 94 1.12 8.77 -5.65
N THR A 95 0.73 9.20 -6.86
CA THR A 95 0.02 8.35 -7.81
C THR A 95 0.87 7.15 -8.21
N ASN A 96 2.16 7.38 -8.51
CA ASN A 96 3.10 6.33 -8.87
C ASN A 96 3.29 5.33 -7.73
N ARG A 97 3.53 5.80 -6.50
CA ARG A 97 3.73 4.94 -5.33
C ARG A 97 2.50 4.11 -4.98
N LYS A 98 1.32 4.74 -5.04
CA LYS A 98 0.05 4.04 -4.82
C LYS A 98 -0.18 2.93 -5.86
N ASN A 99 0.09 3.23 -7.13
CA ASN A 99 -0.10 2.26 -8.20
C ASN A 99 0.91 1.10 -8.11
N ASP A 100 2.20 1.38 -7.86
CA ASP A 100 3.21 0.34 -7.64
C ASP A 100 2.83 -0.58 -6.48
N LEU A 101 2.44 -0.02 -5.32
CA LEU A 101 2.00 -0.80 -4.17
C LEU A 101 0.75 -1.64 -4.45
N ARG A 102 -0.22 -1.07 -5.17
CA ARG A 102 -1.44 -1.77 -5.60
C ARG A 102 -1.09 -2.96 -6.49
N ASP A 103 -0.35 -2.71 -7.56
CA ASP A 103 -0.08 -3.69 -8.61
C ASP A 103 0.82 -4.82 -8.07
N ARG A 104 1.89 -4.46 -7.36
CA ARG A 104 2.81 -5.42 -6.72
C ARG A 104 2.10 -6.35 -5.74
N LEU A 105 1.25 -5.79 -4.87
CA LEU A 105 0.54 -6.59 -3.88
C LEU A 105 -0.53 -7.47 -4.54
N TYR A 106 -1.21 -6.97 -5.57
CA TYR A 106 -2.17 -7.76 -6.33
C TYR A 106 -1.50 -8.97 -6.99
N GLU A 107 -0.39 -8.74 -7.70
CA GLU A 107 0.38 -9.82 -8.33
C GLU A 107 0.83 -10.86 -7.31
N ALA A 108 1.38 -10.43 -6.18
CA ALA A 108 1.85 -11.33 -5.15
C ALA A 108 0.75 -12.16 -4.48
N LEU A 109 -0.46 -11.61 -4.34
CA LEU A 109 -1.57 -12.31 -3.69
C LEU A 109 -2.33 -13.24 -4.64
N PHE A 110 -2.41 -12.90 -5.92
CA PHE A 110 -3.35 -13.51 -6.87
C PHE A 110 -2.72 -14.11 -8.13
N HIS A 111 -1.49 -13.72 -8.51
CA HIS A 111 -0.80 -14.30 -9.68
C HIS A 111 0.28 -15.32 -9.32
N ASP A 112 0.81 -15.30 -8.09
CA ASP A 112 1.77 -16.31 -7.58
C ASP A 112 1.11 -17.62 -7.10
N VAL A 113 -0.14 -17.88 -7.48
CA VAL A 113 -0.77 -19.19 -7.25
C VAL A 113 -0.36 -20.10 -8.42
N PRO A 114 0.50 -21.13 -8.21
CA PRO A 114 0.59 -22.17 -9.21
C PRO A 114 -0.82 -22.74 -9.37
N LEU A 115 -1.31 -22.83 -10.60
CA LEU A 115 -2.46 -23.67 -10.93
C LEU A 115 -2.10 -25.10 -10.52
N ALA A 116 -2.29 -25.43 -9.25
CA ALA A 116 -2.07 -26.76 -8.73
C ALA A 116 -3.19 -27.65 -9.29
N GLY A 117 -2.86 -28.40 -10.34
CA GLY A 117 -3.53 -29.62 -10.75
C GLY A 117 -4.94 -29.48 -11.31
N ARG A 118 -5.03 -29.35 -12.64
CA ARG A 118 -5.98 -30.19 -13.38
C ARG A 118 -5.26 -31.47 -13.79
#